data_AF-A0A395LYL3-F1
#
_entry.id   AF-A0A395LYL3-F1
#
_cell.length_a   1.000
_cell.length_b   1.000
_cell.length_c   1.000
_cell.angle_alpha   90.00
_cell.angle_beta   90.00
_cell.angle_gamma   90.00
#
_symmetry.space_group_name_H-M   'P 1'
#
loop_
_entity.id
_entity.type
_entity.pdbx_description
1 polymer ?
#
loop_
_entity_poly.entity_id
_entity_poly.type
_entity_poly.pdbx_seq_one_letter_code
_entity_poly.pdbx_strand_id
1 'polypeptide(L)'
;MKNLLFFASAVAVLFHSPAQAQFLDIERGNRAFHRGEYDAAKRHYEKVLSEKTSLEEKKEALFNNASADYKKKDYDAAIKQFELLAQNPELSSELRAEAHYNIGNALVQRGKDAPIEERMKFYQQALNAYKQALTLNPRDKDAKENYEFTRSLLQREREQQQQRQQNQQDKDSQKDNPNDPKRSDSPQNQNQHQPSPESEQGEKKNEEPPKDNPDPKPPSEEKTPPRPHNFTPEEAEQILNALKKNEKEMLKKYQIKKSNASAKPEKDW
;
A
#
# COMPACT_ATOMS: atom_id res chain seq x y z
N MET A 1 -73.32 -43.08 -16.75
CA MET A 1 -72.41 -42.07 -16.17
C MET A 1 -71.03 -42.70 -16.08
N LYS A 2 -70.07 -42.31 -16.92
CA LYS A 2 -68.69 -42.82 -16.93
C LYS A 2 -67.78 -41.72 -16.38
N ASN A 3 -67.19 -41.93 -15.21
CA ASN A 3 -66.21 -41.03 -14.62
C ASN A 3 -64.84 -41.28 -15.26
N LEU A 4 -64.30 -40.29 -15.96
CA LEU A 4 -62.96 -40.32 -16.53
C LEU A 4 -62.04 -39.53 -15.58
N LEU A 5 -61.26 -40.26 -14.77
CA LEU A 5 -60.20 -39.69 -13.92
C LEU A 5 -58.96 -39.46 -14.77
N PHE A 6 -58.66 -38.19 -15.08
CA PHE A 6 -57.37 -37.80 -15.65
C PHE A 6 -56.35 -37.64 -14.51
N PHE A 7 -55.40 -38.57 -14.43
CA PHE A 7 -54.18 -38.39 -13.64
C PHE A 7 -53.22 -37.49 -14.43
N ALA A 8 -53.20 -36.19 -14.11
CA ALA A 8 -52.16 -35.29 -14.59
C ALA A 8 -50.89 -35.51 -13.75
N SER A 9 -49.94 -36.29 -14.28
CA SER A 9 -48.61 -36.38 -13.68
C SER A 9 -47.84 -35.10 -14.01
N ALA A 10 -47.67 -34.23 -13.02
CA ALA A 10 -46.85 -33.03 -13.14
C ALA A 10 -45.37 -33.43 -13.12
N VAL A 11 -44.76 -33.52 -14.30
CA VAL A 11 -43.30 -33.62 -14.43
C VAL A 11 -42.72 -32.24 -14.11
N ALA A 12 -42.18 -32.07 -12.91
CA ALA A 12 -41.41 -30.90 -12.53
C ALA A 12 -40.08 -30.90 -13.29
N VAL A 13 -40.02 -30.19 -14.42
CA VAL A 13 -38.76 -29.92 -15.12
C VAL A 13 -37.97 -28.94 -14.26
N LEU A 14 -36.94 -29.44 -13.56
CA LEU A 14 -35.98 -28.62 -12.84
C LEU A 14 -35.12 -27.85 -13.85
N PHE A 15 -35.57 -26.65 -14.23
CA PHE A 15 -34.76 -25.72 -15.02
C PHE A 15 -33.55 -25.30 -14.18
N HIS A 16 -32.38 -25.89 -14.46
CA HIS A 16 -31.11 -25.37 -13.95
C HIS A 16 -30.86 -24.03 -14.62
N SER A 17 -31.06 -22.94 -13.89
CA SER A 17 -30.78 -21.60 -14.41
C SER A 17 -29.26 -21.42 -14.58
N PRO A 18 -28.79 -20.75 -15.64
CA PRO A 18 -27.38 -20.41 -15.81
C PRO A 18 -26.78 -19.71 -14.58
N ALA A 19 -27.57 -18.88 -13.89
CA ALA A 19 -27.18 -18.22 -12.65
C ALA A 19 -26.84 -19.20 -11.51
N GLN A 20 -27.59 -20.32 -11.38
CA GLN A 20 -27.32 -21.32 -10.36
C GLN A 20 -26.02 -22.09 -10.64
N ALA A 21 -25.72 -22.34 -11.92
CA ALA A 21 -24.46 -22.96 -12.32
C ALA A 21 -23.26 -22.02 -12.06
N GLN A 22 -23.38 -20.74 -12.40
CA GLN A 22 -22.36 -19.73 -12.13
C GLN A 22 -22.05 -19.61 -10.65
N PHE A 23 -23.07 -19.48 -9.80
CA PHE A 23 -22.92 -19.42 -8.35
C PHE A 23 -22.14 -20.63 -7.80
N LEU A 24 -22.46 -21.85 -8.27
CA LEU A 24 -21.76 -23.05 -7.82
C LEU A 24 -20.28 -23.07 -8.22
N ASP A 25 -19.94 -22.58 -9.41
CA ASP A 25 -18.55 -22.53 -9.85
C ASP A 25 -17.76 -21.43 -9.12
N ILE A 26 -18.35 -20.27 -8.89
CA ILE A 26 -17.79 -19.25 -7.99
C ILE A 26 -17.48 -19.83 -6.61
N GLU A 27 -18.45 -20.49 -5.99
CA GLU A 27 -18.31 -21.08 -4.65
C GLU A 27 -17.22 -22.15 -4.58
N ARG A 28 -17.08 -22.97 -5.63
CA ARG A 28 -15.98 -23.93 -5.75
C ARG A 28 -14.64 -23.22 -5.88
N GLY A 29 -14.58 -22.16 -6.68
CA GLY A 29 -13.41 -21.29 -6.81
C GLY A 29 -12.99 -20.71 -5.46
N ASN A 30 -13.92 -20.10 -4.73
CA ASN A 30 -13.68 -19.48 -3.42
C ASN A 30 -13.19 -20.50 -2.40
N ARG A 31 -13.78 -21.70 -2.34
CA ARG A 31 -13.29 -22.79 -1.48
C ARG A 31 -11.86 -23.23 -1.83
N ALA A 32 -11.55 -23.38 -3.11
CA ALA A 32 -10.20 -23.73 -3.55
C ALA A 32 -9.20 -22.62 -3.21
N PHE A 33 -9.58 -21.35 -3.40
CA PHE A 33 -8.79 -20.18 -3.05
C PHE A 33 -8.45 -20.15 -1.56
N HIS A 34 -9.43 -20.41 -0.69
CA HIS A 34 -9.22 -20.45 0.76
C HIS A 34 -8.32 -21.61 1.21
N ARG A 35 -8.28 -22.72 0.46
CA ARG A 35 -7.33 -23.83 0.69
C ARG A 35 -5.92 -23.56 0.14
N GLY A 36 -5.69 -22.43 -0.53
CA GLY A 36 -4.42 -22.13 -1.20
C GLY A 36 -4.25 -22.83 -2.55
N GLU A 37 -5.29 -23.50 -3.04
CA GLU A 37 -5.31 -24.22 -4.33
C GLU A 37 -5.59 -23.23 -5.47
N TYR A 38 -4.75 -22.21 -5.64
CA TYR A 38 -5.03 -21.06 -6.49
C TYR A 38 -5.22 -21.43 -7.97
N ASP A 39 -4.48 -22.42 -8.49
CA ASP A 39 -4.69 -22.91 -9.86
C ASP A 39 -6.05 -23.60 -10.04
N ALA A 40 -6.52 -24.30 -9.01
CA ALA A 40 -7.86 -24.89 -9.03
C ALA A 40 -8.94 -23.81 -8.94
N ALA A 41 -8.72 -22.78 -8.11
CA ALA A 41 -9.61 -21.64 -8.02
C ALA A 41 -9.76 -20.93 -9.37
N LYS A 42 -8.65 -20.65 -10.06
CA LYS A 42 -8.66 -20.01 -11.40
C LYS A 42 -9.46 -20.79 -12.43
N ARG A 43 -9.34 -22.12 -12.48
CA ARG A 43 -10.13 -22.95 -13.40
C ARG A 43 -11.64 -22.77 -13.21
N HIS A 44 -12.08 -22.64 -11.96
CA HIS A 44 -13.49 -22.39 -11.66
C HIS A 44 -13.92 -20.98 -12.05
N TYR A 45 -13.12 -19.96 -11.76
CA TYR A 45 -13.42 -18.59 -12.18
C TYR A 45 -13.43 -18.44 -13.70
N GLU A 46 -12.47 -19.02 -14.42
CA GLU A 46 -12.39 -19.01 -15.88
C GLU A 46 -13.64 -19.62 -16.53
N LYS A 47 -14.20 -20.66 -15.91
CA LYS A 47 -15.46 -21.25 -16.36
C LYS A 47 -16.59 -20.21 -16.30
N VAL A 48 -16.73 -19.47 -15.20
CA VAL A 48 -17.72 -18.38 -15.08
C VAL A 48 -17.45 -17.26 -16.09
N LEU A 49 -16.18 -16.92 -16.30
CA LEU A 49 -15.78 -15.89 -17.28
C LEU A 49 -16.13 -16.26 -18.72
N SER A 50 -16.19 -17.55 -19.05
CA SER A 50 -16.53 -18.06 -20.39
C SER A 50 -18.03 -17.98 -20.73
N GLU A 51 -18.90 -17.79 -19.73
CA GLU A 51 -20.35 -17.74 -19.93
C GLU A 51 -20.80 -16.47 -20.67
N LYS A 52 -21.97 -16.47 -21.31
CA LYS A 52 -22.50 -15.29 -22.03
C LYS A 52 -23.38 -14.40 -21.13
N THR A 53 -22.81 -13.93 -20.02
CA THR A 53 -23.46 -12.98 -19.09
C THR A 53 -22.76 -11.63 -19.06
N SER A 54 -23.41 -10.63 -18.46
CA SER A 54 -22.85 -9.28 -18.33
C SER A 54 -21.58 -9.26 -17.49
N LEU A 55 -20.78 -8.21 -17.66
CA LEU A 55 -19.53 -8.05 -16.93
C LEU A 55 -19.78 -7.84 -15.42
N GLU A 56 -20.88 -7.18 -15.07
CA GLU A 56 -21.31 -6.97 -13.70
C GLU A 56 -21.65 -8.30 -13.01
N GLU A 57 -22.33 -9.22 -13.70
CA GLU A 57 -22.61 -10.58 -13.19
C GLU A 57 -21.33 -11.41 -13.01
N LYS A 58 -20.25 -11.05 -13.71
CA LYS A 58 -18.95 -11.74 -13.65
C LYS A 58 -17.95 -11.07 -12.72
N LYS A 59 -18.28 -9.94 -12.08
CA LYS A 59 -17.33 -9.14 -11.29
C LYS A 59 -16.56 -9.97 -10.28
N GLU A 60 -17.26 -10.85 -9.58
CA GLU A 60 -16.69 -11.78 -8.61
C GLU A 60 -15.63 -12.67 -9.30
N ALA A 61 -15.98 -13.44 -10.33
CA ALA A 61 -15.00 -14.24 -11.07
C ALA A 61 -13.79 -13.44 -11.60
N LEU A 62 -14.01 -12.21 -12.10
CA LEU A 62 -12.94 -11.35 -12.62
C LEU A 62 -11.93 -10.99 -11.52
N PHE A 63 -12.41 -10.52 -10.38
CA PHE A 63 -11.56 -10.07 -9.29
C PHE A 63 -10.88 -11.22 -8.55
N ASN A 64 -11.54 -12.37 -8.33
CA ASN A 64 -10.85 -13.50 -7.69
C ASN A 64 -9.89 -14.21 -8.62
N ASN A 65 -10.10 -14.21 -9.94
CA ASN A 65 -9.10 -14.77 -10.86
C ASN A 65 -7.78 -13.99 -10.77
N ALA A 66 -7.84 -12.66 -10.81
CA ALA A 66 -6.68 -11.80 -10.64
C ALA A 66 -6.09 -11.89 -9.22
N SER A 67 -6.93 -11.99 -8.19
CA SER A 67 -6.49 -12.17 -6.81
C SER A 67 -5.79 -13.51 -6.58
N ALA A 68 -6.16 -14.56 -7.32
CA ALA A 68 -5.50 -15.85 -7.25
C ALA A 68 -4.06 -15.76 -7.74
N ASP A 69 -3.81 -15.03 -8.83
CA ASP A 69 -2.44 -14.73 -9.29
C ASP A 69 -1.65 -13.94 -8.24
N TYR A 70 -2.28 -12.94 -7.62
CA TYR A 70 -1.65 -12.19 -6.53
C TYR A 70 -1.26 -13.07 -5.34
N LYS A 71 -2.15 -13.99 -4.91
CA LYS A 71 -1.83 -14.90 -3.79
C LYS A 71 -0.79 -15.96 -4.17
N LYS A 72 -0.70 -16.36 -5.44
CA LYS A 72 0.40 -17.17 -5.98
C LYS A 72 1.74 -16.43 -6.06
N LYS A 73 1.77 -15.13 -5.73
CA LYS A 73 2.89 -14.21 -5.94
C LYS A 73 3.27 -14.00 -7.40
N ASP A 74 2.37 -14.35 -8.33
CA ASP A 74 2.47 -13.96 -9.72
C ASP A 74 1.92 -12.53 -9.87
N TYR A 75 2.67 -11.58 -9.32
CA TYR A 75 2.24 -10.18 -9.27
C TYR A 75 2.13 -9.57 -10.66
N ASP A 76 2.99 -9.97 -11.59
CA ASP A 76 2.97 -9.44 -12.95
C ASP A 76 1.70 -9.90 -13.71
N ALA A 77 1.25 -11.14 -13.53
CA ALA A 77 -0.04 -11.60 -14.06
C ALA A 77 -1.22 -10.86 -13.39
N ALA A 78 -1.21 -10.73 -12.06
CA ALA A 78 -2.26 -10.03 -11.33
C ALA A 78 -2.39 -8.57 -11.78
N ILE A 79 -1.27 -7.84 -11.92
CA ILE A 79 -1.25 -6.46 -12.39
C ILE A 79 -1.91 -6.36 -13.77
N LYS A 80 -1.52 -7.20 -14.73
CA LYS A 80 -2.11 -7.19 -16.07
C LYS A 80 -3.61 -7.41 -16.06
N GLN A 81 -4.09 -8.37 -15.26
CA GLN A 81 -5.52 -8.64 -15.16
C GLN A 81 -6.26 -7.43 -14.57
N PHE A 82 -5.77 -6.85 -13.47
CA PHE A 82 -6.39 -5.68 -12.88
C PHE A 82 -6.30 -4.43 -13.79
N GLU A 83 -5.24 -4.27 -14.59
CA GLU A 83 -5.14 -3.19 -15.57
C GLU A 83 -6.24 -3.28 -16.63
N LEU A 84 -6.55 -4.48 -17.11
CA LEU A 84 -7.66 -4.71 -18.04
C LEU A 84 -9.00 -4.30 -17.41
N LEU A 85 -9.22 -4.60 -16.13
CA LEU A 85 -10.43 -4.19 -15.42
C LEU A 85 -10.46 -2.67 -15.19
N ALA A 86 -9.37 -2.09 -14.71
CA ALA A 86 -9.26 -0.68 -14.40
C ALA A 86 -9.49 0.22 -15.64
N GLN A 87 -9.11 -0.25 -16.83
CA GLN A 87 -9.24 0.49 -18.09
C GLN A 87 -10.54 0.21 -18.83
N ASN A 88 -11.39 -0.72 -18.35
CA ASN A 88 -12.61 -1.11 -19.06
C ASN A 88 -13.76 -0.11 -18.79
N PRO A 89 -14.22 0.66 -19.80
CA PRO A 89 -15.26 1.66 -19.61
C PRO A 89 -16.65 1.07 -19.30
N GLU A 90 -16.87 -0.22 -19.56
CA GLU A 90 -18.12 -0.92 -19.25
C GLU A 90 -18.26 -1.24 -17.76
N LEU A 91 -17.17 -1.14 -16.99
CA LEU A 91 -17.20 -1.31 -15.54
C LEU A 91 -17.56 0.00 -14.82
N SER A 92 -18.29 -0.15 -13.72
CA SER A 92 -18.61 0.95 -12.83
C SER A 92 -17.35 1.66 -12.31
N SER A 93 -17.50 2.93 -11.91
CA SER A 93 -16.40 3.71 -11.32
C SER A 93 -15.85 3.00 -10.07
N GLU A 94 -16.74 2.37 -9.30
CA GLU A 94 -16.43 1.61 -8.10
C GLU A 94 -15.54 0.40 -8.39
N LEU A 95 -15.90 -0.40 -9.41
CA LEU A 95 -15.10 -1.57 -9.80
C LEU A 95 -13.75 -1.15 -10.39
N ARG A 96 -13.71 -0.09 -11.22
CA ARG A 96 -12.44 0.44 -11.72
C ARG A 96 -11.55 0.98 -10.60
N ALA A 97 -12.13 1.64 -9.59
CA ALA A 97 -11.39 2.08 -8.41
C ALA A 97 -10.77 0.89 -7.66
N GLU A 98 -11.54 -0.18 -7.48
CA GLU A 98 -11.07 -1.40 -6.80
C GLU A 98 -9.95 -2.10 -7.58
N ALA A 99 -10.06 -2.15 -8.91
CA ALA A 99 -8.99 -2.68 -9.76
C ALA A 99 -7.70 -1.86 -9.60
N HIS A 100 -7.77 -0.52 -9.62
CA HIS A 100 -6.63 0.35 -9.36
C HIS A 100 -6.02 0.15 -7.96
N TYR A 101 -6.85 -0.04 -6.93
CA TYR A 101 -6.39 -0.36 -5.58
C TYR A 101 -5.58 -1.67 -5.57
N ASN A 102 -6.09 -2.71 -6.24
CA ASN A 102 -5.43 -4.01 -6.32
C ASN A 102 -4.14 -4.00 -7.16
N ILE A 103 -4.07 -3.18 -8.23
CA ILE A 103 -2.81 -2.90 -8.94
C ILE A 103 -1.77 -2.33 -7.96
N GLY A 104 -2.17 -1.35 -7.15
CA GLY A 104 -1.31 -0.76 -6.11
C GLY A 104 -0.78 -1.81 -5.13
N ASN A 105 -1.66 -2.70 -4.65
CA ASN A 105 -1.28 -3.78 -3.72
C ASN A 105 -0.27 -4.74 -4.36
N ALA A 106 -0.53 -5.18 -5.59
CA ALA A 106 0.36 -6.07 -6.34
C ALA A 106 1.73 -5.44 -6.60
N LEU A 107 1.77 -4.16 -6.99
CA LEU A 107 3.00 -3.41 -7.20
C LEU A 107 3.81 -3.23 -5.91
N VAL A 108 3.16 -3.01 -4.76
CA VAL A 108 3.87 -2.96 -3.47
C VAL A 108 4.54 -4.29 -3.15
N GLN A 109 3.86 -5.43 -3.37
CA GLN A 109 4.50 -6.73 -3.13
C GLN A 109 5.61 -7.01 -4.15
N ARG A 110 5.36 -6.69 -5.43
CA ARG A 110 6.36 -6.82 -6.49
C ARG A 110 7.62 -6.01 -6.18
N GLY A 111 7.47 -4.80 -5.64
CA GLY A 111 8.56 -3.94 -5.19
C GLY A 111 9.33 -4.52 -3.99
N LYS A 112 8.66 -5.20 -3.05
CA LYS A 112 9.33 -5.86 -1.92
C LYS A 112 10.21 -7.03 -2.38
N ASP A 113 9.73 -7.79 -3.36
CA ASP A 113 10.42 -8.96 -3.89
C ASP A 113 11.43 -8.60 -5.00
N ALA A 114 11.43 -7.35 -5.48
CA ALA A 114 12.33 -6.89 -6.53
C ALA A 114 13.76 -6.61 -6.03
N PRO A 115 14.75 -6.63 -6.94
CA PRO A 115 16.08 -6.07 -6.71
C PRO A 115 15.99 -4.63 -6.18
N ILE A 116 16.95 -4.25 -5.34
CA ILE A 116 16.96 -2.95 -4.62
C ILE A 116 16.82 -1.78 -5.59
N GLU A 117 17.45 -1.89 -6.76
CA GLU A 117 17.51 -0.90 -7.82
C GLU A 117 16.13 -0.65 -8.46
N GLU A 118 15.23 -1.64 -8.39
CA GLU A 118 13.92 -1.59 -9.02
C GLU A 118 12.77 -1.26 -8.05
N ARG A 119 12.96 -1.44 -6.73
CA ARG A 119 11.87 -1.30 -5.74
C ARG A 119 11.17 0.04 -5.82
N MET A 120 11.95 1.11 -5.91
CA MET A 120 11.42 2.48 -5.99
C MET A 120 10.50 2.68 -7.19
N LYS A 121 10.82 2.07 -8.33
CA LYS A 121 9.99 2.13 -9.54
C LYS A 121 8.62 1.50 -9.27
N PHE A 122 8.59 0.31 -8.67
CA PHE A 122 7.35 -0.36 -8.32
C PHE A 122 6.53 0.42 -7.28
N TYR A 123 7.18 0.98 -6.24
CA TYR A 123 6.47 1.81 -5.26
C TYR A 123 5.92 3.10 -5.86
N GLN A 124 6.63 3.73 -6.79
CA GLN A 124 6.13 4.91 -7.50
C GLN A 124 4.92 4.58 -8.38
N GLN A 125 4.93 3.44 -9.06
CA GLN A 125 3.78 2.94 -9.82
C GLN A 125 2.60 2.63 -8.88
N ALA A 126 2.85 2.01 -7.72
CA ALA A 126 1.81 1.72 -6.74
C ALA A 126 1.13 2.99 -6.22
N LEU A 127 1.90 4.05 -5.91
CA LEU A 127 1.35 5.35 -5.53
C LEU A 127 0.43 5.93 -6.60
N ASN A 128 0.81 5.81 -7.88
CA ASN A 128 -0.03 6.25 -8.99
C ASN A 128 -1.33 5.44 -9.06
N ALA A 129 -1.26 4.12 -8.88
CA ALA A 129 -2.44 3.25 -8.89
C ALA A 129 -3.41 3.60 -7.75
N TYR A 130 -2.92 3.76 -6.51
CA TYR A 130 -3.77 4.22 -5.41
C TYR A 130 -4.36 5.62 -5.64
N LYS A 131 -3.60 6.53 -6.27
CA LYS A 131 -4.12 7.86 -6.63
C LYS A 131 -5.27 7.77 -7.64
N GLN A 132 -5.21 6.86 -8.62
CA GLN A 132 -6.31 6.61 -9.54
C GLN A 132 -7.53 6.02 -8.80
N ALA A 133 -7.30 5.05 -7.91
CA ALA A 133 -8.37 4.50 -7.06
C ALA A 133 -9.07 5.59 -6.24
N LEU A 134 -8.29 6.50 -5.62
CA LEU A 134 -8.82 7.61 -4.82
C LEU A 134 -9.48 8.72 -5.65
N THR A 135 -9.14 8.83 -6.93
CA THR A 135 -9.81 9.74 -7.86
C THR A 135 -11.21 9.23 -8.19
N LEU A 136 -11.35 7.92 -8.40
CA LEU A 136 -12.63 7.26 -8.70
C LEU A 136 -13.48 7.03 -7.44
N ASN A 137 -12.84 6.80 -6.29
CA ASN A 137 -13.48 6.64 -4.98
C ASN A 137 -12.72 7.41 -3.88
N PRO A 138 -13.00 8.71 -3.68
CA PRO A 138 -12.33 9.53 -2.68
C PRO A 138 -12.58 9.12 -1.22
N ARG A 139 -13.56 8.23 -0.97
CA ARG A 139 -13.92 7.76 0.37
C ARG A 139 -13.27 6.44 0.75
N ASP A 140 -12.52 5.83 -0.15
CA ASP A 140 -11.77 4.60 0.11
C ASP A 140 -10.68 4.85 1.17
N LYS A 141 -10.90 4.38 2.40
CA LYS A 141 -9.94 4.53 3.50
C LYS A 141 -8.75 3.61 3.32
N ASP A 142 -8.96 2.44 2.74
CA ASP A 142 -7.92 1.43 2.57
C ASP A 142 -6.90 1.89 1.53
N ALA A 143 -7.38 2.47 0.43
CA ALA A 143 -6.51 3.07 -0.58
C ALA A 143 -5.70 4.26 -0.02
N LYS A 144 -6.27 5.08 0.87
CA LYS A 144 -5.52 6.17 1.54
C LYS A 144 -4.43 5.63 2.45
N GLU A 145 -4.76 4.66 3.29
CA GLU A 145 -3.79 4.02 4.20
C GLU A 145 -2.65 3.37 3.42
N ASN A 146 -2.97 2.64 2.34
CA ASN A 146 -1.97 1.97 1.52
C ASN A 146 -1.13 2.96 0.72
N TYR A 147 -1.70 4.09 0.28
CA TYR A 147 -0.93 5.17 -0.34
C TYR A 147 0.12 5.73 0.62
N GLU A 148 -0.26 6.10 1.85
CA GLU A 148 0.67 6.63 2.84
C GLU A 148 1.73 5.59 3.25
N PHE A 149 1.33 4.33 3.40
CA PHE A 149 2.26 3.25 3.65
C PHE A 149 3.27 3.06 2.50
N THR A 150 2.81 3.11 1.26
CA THR A 150 3.70 2.97 0.10
C THR A 150 4.64 4.16 -0.02
N ARG A 151 4.17 5.36 0.33
CA ARG A 151 4.98 6.58 0.36
C ARG A 151 6.10 6.47 1.38
N SER A 152 5.84 5.89 2.55
CA SER A 152 6.90 5.66 3.55
C SER A 152 7.92 4.62 3.09
N LEU A 153 7.49 3.55 2.42
CA LEU A 153 8.40 2.58 1.79
C LEU A 153 9.32 3.26 0.75
N LEU A 154 8.76 4.09 -0.11
CA LEU A 154 9.54 4.82 -1.12
C LEU A 154 10.56 5.78 -0.48
N GLN A 155 10.15 6.50 0.56
CA GLN A 155 11.04 7.38 1.30
C GLN A 155 12.20 6.62 1.94
N ARG A 156 11.92 5.46 2.54
CA ARG A 156 12.94 4.59 3.13
C ARG A 156 13.95 4.09 2.10
N GLU A 157 13.50 3.68 0.92
CA GLU A 157 14.44 3.23 -0.14
C GLU A 157 15.36 4.37 -0.61
N ARG A 158 14.85 5.62 -0.67
CA ARG A 158 15.67 6.80 -1.00
C ARG A 158 16.74 7.08 0.06
N GLU A 159 16.38 7.01 1.34
CA GLU A 159 17.32 7.23 2.44
C GLU A 159 18.41 6.16 2.47
N GLN A 160 18.06 4.89 2.26
CA GLN A 160 19.04 3.80 2.18
C GLN A 160 19.97 3.96 0.96
N GLN A 161 19.47 4.47 -0.16
CA GLN A 161 20.29 4.75 -1.33
C GLN A 161 21.29 5.87 -1.05
N GLN A 162 20.89 6.94 -0.37
CA GLN A 162 21.78 8.04 0.02
C GLN A 162 22.88 7.57 0.99
N GLN A 163 22.53 6.78 2.01
CA GLN A 163 23.50 6.21 2.94
C GLN A 163 24.52 5.29 2.25
N ARG A 164 24.08 4.50 1.27
CA ARG A 164 24.99 3.66 0.47
C ARG A 164 25.99 4.47 -0.36
N GLN A 165 25.55 5.61 -0.90
CA GLN A 165 26.44 6.51 -1.66
C GLN A 165 27.46 7.20 -0.73
N GLN A 166 27.03 7.66 0.44
CA GLN A 166 27.92 8.32 1.41
C GLN A 166 29.00 7.35 1.91
N ASN A 167 28.63 6.11 2.27
CA ASN A 167 29.59 5.08 2.69
C ASN A 167 30.57 4.65 1.59
N GLN A 168 30.24 4.84 0.31
CA GLN A 168 31.18 4.58 -0.79
C GLN A 168 32.19 5.71 -0.94
N GLN A 169 31.76 6.97 -0.78
CA GLN A 169 32.65 8.14 -0.80
C GLN A 169 33.67 8.13 0.35
N ASP A 170 33.27 7.71 1.54
CA ASP A 170 34.18 7.61 2.69
C ASP A 170 35.23 6.51 2.54
N LYS A 171 34.91 5.41 1.82
CA LYS A 171 35.85 4.31 1.56
C LYS A 171 36.89 4.64 0.50
N ASP A 172 36.54 5.43 -0.52
CA ASP A 172 37.51 5.88 -1.52
C ASP A 172 38.43 6.97 -0.96
N SER A 173 37.92 7.82 -0.05
CA SER A 173 38.74 8.85 0.63
C SER A 173 39.79 8.27 1.60
N GLN A 174 39.68 7.00 2.01
CA GLN A 174 40.67 6.32 2.86
C GLN A 174 41.74 5.54 2.07
N LYS A 175 41.63 5.41 0.75
CA LYS A 175 42.63 4.68 -0.07
C LYS A 175 43.80 5.52 -0.57
N ASP A 176 43.75 6.85 -0.42
CA ASP A 176 44.78 7.77 -0.93
C ASP A 176 45.84 8.19 0.09
N ASN A 177 45.99 7.49 1.23
CA ASN A 177 47.12 7.75 2.13
C ASN A 177 47.95 6.51 2.49
N PRO A 178 48.81 6.02 1.57
CA PRO A 178 49.83 5.05 1.89
C PRO A 178 51.11 5.76 2.36
N ASN A 179 51.09 6.39 3.55
CA ASN A 179 52.28 6.67 4.36
C ASN A 179 51.92 7.45 5.64
N ASP A 180 51.69 6.76 6.76
CA ASP A 180 52.43 7.03 8.01
C ASP A 180 52.12 5.96 9.09
N PRO A 181 53.05 5.06 9.44
CA PRO A 181 52.90 4.20 10.61
C PRO A 181 53.64 4.84 11.79
N LYS A 182 52.95 5.65 12.61
CA LYS A 182 53.27 5.89 14.03
C LYS A 182 52.26 6.81 14.72
N ARG A 183 51.47 6.24 15.65
CA ARG A 183 51.51 6.59 17.08
C ARG A 183 50.47 5.81 17.89
N SER A 184 50.99 5.21 18.96
CA SER A 184 50.29 4.49 20.01
C SER A 184 49.86 5.42 21.16
N ASP A 185 48.89 4.93 21.94
CA ASP A 185 48.61 5.17 23.36
C ASP A 185 47.99 6.51 23.84
N SER A 186 46.71 6.45 24.26
CA SER A 186 46.31 6.51 25.67
C SER A 186 44.79 6.41 25.87
N PRO A 187 44.27 5.66 26.87
CA PRO A 187 42.86 5.64 27.26
C PRO A 187 42.62 6.30 28.63
N GLN A 188 41.73 7.28 28.75
CA GLN A 188 41.05 7.60 30.04
C GLN A 188 39.89 8.59 29.86
N ASN A 189 38.65 8.19 30.20
CA ASN A 189 37.98 8.72 31.40
C ASN A 189 36.63 8.04 31.67
N GLN A 190 36.49 7.52 32.89
CA GLN A 190 35.22 7.22 33.55
C GLN A 190 34.63 8.52 34.13
N ASN A 191 33.31 8.71 34.05
CA ASN A 191 32.56 9.07 35.25
C ASN A 191 31.06 8.79 35.13
N GLN A 192 30.54 8.21 36.21
CA GLN A 192 29.13 7.95 36.53
C GLN A 192 28.42 9.25 36.94
N HIS A 193 27.12 9.39 36.64
CA HIS A 193 26.07 9.56 37.67
C HIS A 193 24.63 9.55 37.09
N GLN A 194 23.73 9.07 37.95
CA GLN A 194 22.29 8.81 37.80
C GLN A 194 21.39 10.06 37.68
N PRO A 195 20.08 9.87 37.35
CA PRO A 195 19.09 10.92 37.12
C PRO A 195 18.19 11.23 38.33
N SER A 196 17.45 12.36 38.32
CA SER A 196 16.04 12.62 38.77
C SER A 196 15.80 14.15 39.05
N PRO A 197 14.58 14.67 39.34
CA PRO A 197 13.70 15.37 38.36
C PRO A 197 13.07 16.71 38.90
N GLU A 198 12.07 17.24 38.19
CA GLU A 198 11.09 18.31 38.57
C GLU A 198 11.61 19.76 38.68
N SER A 199 10.99 20.77 38.06
CA SER A 199 9.65 21.26 38.44
C SER A 199 9.04 22.18 37.36
N GLU A 200 7.71 22.16 37.28
CA GLU A 200 6.85 23.03 36.48
C GLU A 200 6.60 24.43 37.10
N GLN A 201 6.11 25.34 36.23
CA GLN A 201 5.06 26.36 36.45
C GLN A 201 5.34 27.76 37.06
N GLY A 202 4.70 28.76 36.42
CA GLY A 202 4.36 30.11 36.93
C GLY A 202 4.55 31.23 35.89
N GLU A 203 3.65 31.47 34.92
CA GLU A 203 2.50 32.40 34.88
C GLU A 203 2.73 33.94 35.06
N LYS A 204 2.36 34.70 34.00
CA LYS A 204 1.69 36.04 33.90
C LYS A 204 2.46 37.30 34.39
N LYS A 205 2.33 38.53 33.83
CA LYS A 205 1.19 39.24 33.18
C LYS A 205 1.64 40.57 32.50
N ASN A 206 0.87 40.99 31.49
CA ASN A 206 0.67 42.27 30.76
C ASN A 206 1.22 43.63 31.28
N GLU A 207 1.53 44.56 30.35
CA GLU A 207 0.78 45.81 30.07
C GLU A 207 1.24 46.54 28.76
N GLU A 208 0.35 47.31 28.14
CA GLU A 208 0.30 47.78 26.73
C GLU A 208 0.40 49.36 26.64
N PRO A 209 0.06 50.06 25.52
CA PRO A 209 0.92 50.78 24.55
C PRO A 209 0.93 52.35 24.67
N PRO A 210 1.44 53.13 23.67
CA PRO A 210 0.52 53.76 22.69
C PRO A 210 1.02 54.02 21.23
N LYS A 211 -0.01 54.17 20.37
CA LYS A 211 -0.25 54.63 18.97
C LYS A 211 0.71 55.65 18.29
N ASP A 212 0.95 55.53 16.97
CA ASP A 212 0.21 56.17 15.83
C ASP A 212 0.82 55.85 14.42
N ASN A 213 -0.06 55.81 13.39
CA ASN A 213 0.07 55.43 11.96
C ASN A 213 0.90 56.39 11.04
N PRO A 214 1.08 56.22 9.69
CA PRO A 214 0.58 55.21 8.71
C PRO A 214 1.60 54.64 7.67
N ASP A 215 1.16 53.62 6.91
CA ASP A 215 1.63 52.97 5.65
C ASP A 215 2.78 53.58 4.80
N PRO A 216 3.64 52.72 4.18
CA PRO A 216 3.41 52.39 2.77
C PRO A 216 3.77 50.95 2.31
N LYS A 217 2.84 50.35 1.51
CA LYS A 217 2.97 49.37 0.39
C LYS A 217 3.88 48.11 0.51
N PRO A 218 3.42 46.95 0.00
CA PRO A 218 4.10 45.66 0.18
C PRO A 218 5.32 45.51 -0.74
N PRO A 219 6.47 44.97 -0.27
CA PRO A 219 7.51 44.48 -1.16
C PRO A 219 7.16 43.07 -1.64
N SER A 220 7.26 42.92 -2.95
CA SER A 220 7.32 41.69 -3.76
C SER A 220 7.88 40.45 -3.05
N GLU A 221 7.10 39.35 -3.08
CA GLU A 221 7.56 38.00 -2.81
C GLU A 221 8.58 37.54 -3.87
N GLU A 222 9.86 37.75 -3.58
CA GLU A 222 10.95 37.06 -4.25
C GLU A 222 11.07 35.66 -3.64
N LYS A 223 10.55 34.66 -4.35
CA LYS A 223 10.67 33.24 -4.00
C LYS A 223 12.15 32.83 -4.05
N THR A 224 12.84 32.95 -2.93
CA THR A 224 14.09 32.22 -2.72
C THR A 224 13.77 30.73 -2.60
N PRO A 225 14.51 29.84 -3.31
CA PRO A 225 14.37 28.40 -3.11
C PRO A 225 14.76 28.06 -1.67
N PRO A 226 14.06 27.13 -0.98
CA PRO A 226 14.44 26.74 0.36
C PRO A 226 15.88 26.20 0.32
N ARG A 227 16.78 26.84 1.08
CA ARG A 227 18.16 26.38 1.26
C ARG A 227 18.14 24.92 1.75
N PRO A 228 19.11 24.08 1.33
CA PRO A 228 19.22 22.73 1.86
C PRO A 228 19.39 22.82 3.38
N HIS A 229 18.41 22.33 4.14
CA HIS A 229 18.58 22.13 5.56
C HIS A 229 19.62 21.03 5.73
N ASN A 230 20.83 21.42 6.10
CA ASN A 230 21.86 20.51 6.61
C ASN A 230 21.41 20.09 8.01
N PHE A 231 20.67 18.98 8.10
CA PHE A 231 20.37 18.35 9.38
C PHE A 231 21.70 18.00 10.07
N THR A 232 21.81 18.31 11.36
CA THR A 232 22.89 17.74 12.16
C THR A 232 22.75 16.21 12.20
N PRO A 233 23.84 15.44 12.36
CA PRO A 233 23.76 13.98 12.46
C PRO A 233 22.74 13.50 13.51
N GLU A 234 22.62 14.22 14.62
CA GLU A 234 21.65 13.95 15.70
C GLU A 234 20.21 14.25 15.29
N GLU A 235 19.94 15.34 14.57
CA GLU A 235 18.61 15.63 14.01
C GLU A 235 18.22 14.61 12.95
N ALA A 236 19.16 14.21 12.07
CA ALA A 236 18.93 13.16 11.09
C ALA A 236 18.61 11.82 11.77
N GLU A 237 19.28 11.50 12.87
CA GLU A 237 19.00 10.30 13.66
C GLU A 237 17.64 10.38 14.39
N GLN A 238 17.28 11.53 14.94
CA GLN A 238 15.97 11.75 15.57
C GLN A 238 14.83 11.62 14.55
N ILE A 239 14.97 12.23 13.37
CA ILE A 239 14.03 12.09 12.27
C ILE A 239 13.94 10.62 11.83
N LEU A 240 15.08 9.96 11.65
CA LEU A 240 15.14 8.53 11.28
C LEU A 240 14.44 7.65 12.33
N ASN A 241 14.62 7.93 13.61
CA ASN A 241 13.99 7.19 14.69
C ASN A 241 12.48 7.45 14.77
N ALA A 242 12.04 8.69 14.55
CA ALA A 242 10.62 9.04 14.45
C ALA A 242 9.95 8.34 13.25
N LEU A 243 10.62 8.31 12.09
CA LEU A 243 10.17 7.60 10.91
C LEU A 243 10.08 6.08 11.16
N LYS A 244 11.13 5.46 11.73
CA LYS A 244 11.13 4.03 12.10
C LYS A 244 10.00 3.68 13.07
N LYS A 245 9.69 4.55 14.04
CA LYS A 245 8.59 4.33 15.00
C LYS A 245 7.23 4.37 14.31
N ASN A 246 6.95 5.43 13.55
CA ASN A 246 5.70 5.56 12.80
C ASN A 246 5.54 4.43 11.78
N GLU A 247 6.62 4.04 11.10
CA GLU A 247 6.66 2.90 10.18
C GLU A 247 6.36 1.58 10.89
N LYS A 248 6.97 1.32 12.06
CA LYS A 248 6.70 0.09 12.83
C LYS A 248 5.23 -0.02 13.23
N GLU A 249 4.61 1.10 13.59
CA GLU A 249 3.18 1.16 13.90
C GLU A 249 2.32 0.91 12.65
N MET A 250 2.69 1.50 11.51
CA MET A 250 2.00 1.28 10.22
C MET A 250 2.15 -0.17 9.73
N LEU A 251 3.34 -0.76 9.82
CA LEU A 251 3.60 -2.16 9.48
C LEU A 251 2.82 -3.11 10.39
N LYS A 252 2.76 -2.82 11.69
CA LYS A 252 1.97 -3.60 12.65
C LYS A 252 0.48 -3.54 12.30
N LYS A 253 -0.06 -2.35 12.01
CA LYS A 253 -1.45 -2.17 11.54
C LYS A 253 -1.70 -2.94 10.25
N TYR A 254 -0.80 -2.85 9.28
CA TYR A 254 -0.89 -3.55 8.00
C TYR A 254 -0.85 -5.08 8.17
N GLN A 255 0.02 -5.61 9.03
CA GLN A 255 0.10 -7.05 9.32
C GLN A 255 -1.17 -7.56 10.01
N ILE A 256 -1.71 -6.82 10.98
CA ILE A 256 -2.98 -7.14 11.65
C ILE A 256 -4.14 -7.14 10.64
N LYS A 257 -4.17 -6.16 9.73
CA LYS A 257 -5.18 -6.09 8.67
C LYS A 257 -5.04 -7.28 7.70
N LYS A 258 -3.82 -7.62 7.28
CA LYS A 258 -3.52 -8.79 6.44
C LYS A 258 -3.91 -10.11 7.10
N SER A 259 -3.67 -10.30 8.41
CA SER A 259 -4.09 -11.51 9.13
C SER A 259 -5.60 -11.61 9.26
N ASN A 260 -6.30 -10.49 9.41
CA ASN A 260 -7.76 -10.46 9.49
C ASN A 260 -8.41 -10.64 8.09
N ALA A 261 -7.81 -10.08 7.04
CA ALA A 261 -8.15 -10.32 5.63
C ALA A 261 -7.67 -11.69 5.10
N SER A 262 -6.93 -12.46 5.91
CA SER A 262 -6.62 -13.87 5.62
C SER A 262 -7.75 -14.80 6.08
N ALA A 263 -8.67 -14.32 6.91
CA ALA A 263 -9.81 -15.08 7.43
C ALA A 263 -11.12 -14.83 6.66
N LYS A 264 -11.16 -13.81 5.79
CA LYS A 264 -12.28 -13.44 4.92
C LYS A 264 -11.75 -12.89 3.60
N PRO A 265 -12.43 -13.05 2.45
CA PRO A 265 -12.08 -12.30 1.25
C PRO A 265 -12.01 -10.80 1.59
N GLU A 266 -11.01 -10.09 1.04
CA GLU A 266 -10.64 -8.72 1.45
C GLU A 266 -11.76 -7.69 1.21
N LYS A 267 -12.81 -8.12 0.50
CA LYS A 267 -14.20 -7.68 0.58
C LYS A 267 -15.08 -8.92 0.31
N ASP A 268 -16.16 -9.10 1.07
CA ASP A 268 -17.25 -9.99 0.67
C ASP A 268 -17.92 -9.31 -0.53
N TRP A 269 -17.62 -9.79 -1.73
CA TRP A 269 -18.43 -9.52 -2.92
C TRP A 269 -19.20 -10.78 -3.29
#